data_AF-A0A059AND0-F1
#
_entry.id   AF-A0A059AND0-F1
#
_cell.length_a   1.000
_cell.length_b   1.000
_cell.length_c   1.000
_cell.angle_alpha   90.00
_cell.angle_beta   90.00
_cell.angle_gamma   90.00
#
_symmetry.space_group_name_H-M   'P 1'
#
loop_
_entity.id
_entity.type
_entity.pdbx_description
1 polymer ?
#
loop_
_entity_poly.entity_id
_entity_poly.type
_entity_poly.pdbx_seq_one_letter_code
_entity_poly.pdbx_strand_id
1 'polypeptide(L)'
;MLWSILGIFTRTLFWFLVRTRIGRHALLDVSLGTVQIRNLMRRLDHMGKPEQLLYLDRWSLHSIMQKIILLRHDGGRGIDIVMTTSLSSDVPVGYFSWAEYDIMAPVQPKTENAIAAAFISNCGARNFRLQALEILEKAKIKIDSYGGCHRNRDGRVDKVEALRRYKFSFAFENSNEEDYVTEKFFQSLVAGSVPVVIGAPNIQDFAPAPGSYLHIKELKDAPEVAKTMKYLSENPVAYNKSLRWKYEGPSDSFKALVDMAAVHSSCRLCIHLATTIREKEEKSAGFKNRPCKCTRGSKTVYHLFVRERGRFEMVSIYLRKLTLEALESAIWTKFTSMNHVPIWKEERPESIRGGNELKIYRVYPVGMTQRQALYTFKFENDAALRSHVQSNPCAKFEVIFV
;
A
#
# COMPACT_ATOMS: atom_id res chain seq x y z
N MET A 1 -1.58 -25.51 23.03
CA MET A 1 -1.05 -26.47 22.05
C MET A 1 -0.12 -25.68 21.16
N LEU A 2 1.19 -25.92 21.31
CA LEU A 2 2.26 -25.14 20.69
C LEU A 2 2.18 -25.23 19.16
N TRP A 3 2.26 -24.08 18.49
CA TRP A 3 2.52 -24.02 17.06
C TRP A 3 4.03 -24.15 16.88
N SER A 4 4.48 -25.20 16.21
CA SER A 4 5.89 -25.35 15.86
C SER A 4 6.09 -24.79 14.46
N ILE A 5 6.79 -23.65 14.37
CA ILE A 5 7.37 -23.16 13.11
C ILE A 5 8.53 -24.10 12.81
N LEU A 6 8.31 -25.12 11.99
CA LEU A 6 9.36 -26.04 11.54
C LEU A 6 10.04 -25.45 10.30
N GLY A 7 10.99 -24.55 10.54
CA GLY A 7 12.08 -24.23 9.61
C GLY A 7 11.91 -22.98 8.73
N ILE A 8 12.97 -22.17 8.72
CA ILE A 8 13.32 -21.20 7.67
C ILE A 8 14.41 -21.89 6.84
N PHE A 9 14.18 -22.19 5.55
CA PHE A 9 15.26 -22.66 4.69
C PHE A 9 15.23 -22.06 3.28
N THR A 10 16.25 -21.22 3.07
CA THR A 10 16.97 -20.87 1.83
C THR A 10 16.20 -20.31 0.63
N ARG A 11 16.49 -19.02 0.36
CA ARG A 11 16.42 -18.27 -0.90
C ARG A 11 15.37 -18.79 -1.92
N THR A 12 14.25 -18.05 -2.02
CA THR A 12 13.27 -18.01 -3.13
C THR A 12 12.02 -18.92 -3.14
N LEU A 13 11.82 -19.82 -2.16
CA LEU A 13 10.52 -20.51 -2.00
C LEU A 13 9.96 -20.34 -0.57
N PHE A 14 8.68 -19.97 -0.46
CA PHE A 14 7.94 -19.95 0.80
C PHE A 14 6.85 -21.03 0.77
N TRP A 15 6.94 -21.98 1.70
CA TRP A 15 5.94 -23.02 1.90
C TRP A 15 5.15 -22.74 3.18
N PHE A 16 3.82 -22.70 3.08
CA PHE A 16 2.94 -22.63 4.24
C PHE A 16 2.15 -23.93 4.38
N LEU A 17 2.26 -24.55 5.55
CA LEU A 17 1.40 -25.68 5.92
C LEU A 17 0.23 -25.13 6.75
N VAL A 18 -0.96 -25.01 6.15
CA VAL A 18 -2.16 -24.60 6.85
C VAL A 18 -2.97 -25.83 7.24
N ARG A 19 -3.10 -26.09 8.54
CA ARG A 19 -4.00 -27.12 9.04
C ARG A 19 -5.42 -26.57 9.09
N THR A 20 -6.31 -27.10 8.26
CA THR A 20 -7.72 -26.71 8.24
C THR A 20 -8.41 -27.18 9.52
N ARG A 21 -9.51 -26.52 9.89
CA ARG A 21 -10.28 -26.89 11.09
C ARG A 21 -10.94 -28.27 11.01
N ILE A 22 -11.03 -28.84 9.81
CA ILE A 22 -11.48 -30.22 9.55
C ILE A 22 -10.31 -31.24 9.54
N GLY A 23 -9.11 -30.83 9.95
CA GLY A 23 -7.97 -31.73 10.12
C GLY A 23 -7.19 -32.05 8.83
N ARG A 24 -7.48 -31.39 7.70
CA ARG A 24 -6.71 -31.54 6.46
C ARG A 24 -5.53 -30.57 6.45
N HIS A 25 -4.41 -30.98 5.88
CA HIS A 25 -3.27 -30.09 5.65
C HIS A 25 -3.38 -29.52 4.24
N ALA A 26 -3.35 -28.19 4.10
CA ALA A 26 -3.24 -27.50 2.84
C ALA A 26 -1.82 -26.93 2.73
N LEU A 27 -1.10 -27.35 1.71
CA LEU A 27 0.23 -26.85 1.38
C LEU A 27 0.03 -25.70 0.38
N LEU A 28 0.41 -24.48 0.77
CA LEU A 28 0.42 -23.31 -0.09
C LEU A 28 1.86 -23.04 -0.52
N ASP A 29 2.11 -23.08 -1.82
CA ASP A 29 3.38 -22.71 -2.45
C ASP A 29 3.26 -21.27 -2.98
N VAL A 30 4.22 -20.42 -2.63
CA VAL A 30 4.42 -19.13 -3.29
C VAL A 30 5.87 -19.04 -3.76
N SER A 31 6.08 -19.34 -5.05
CA SER A 31 7.37 -19.20 -5.71
C SER A 31 7.62 -17.73 -6.06
N LEU A 32 8.68 -17.14 -5.50
CA LEU A 32 9.15 -15.79 -5.80
C LEU A 32 10.59 -15.89 -6.30
N GLY A 33 10.77 -16.11 -7.59
CA GLY A 33 12.07 -16.02 -8.24
C GLY A 33 12.39 -14.59 -8.68
N THR A 34 13.38 -13.95 -8.05
CA THR A 34 14.10 -12.79 -8.58
C THR A 34 15.55 -13.18 -8.86
N VAL A 35 15.92 -13.39 -10.13
CA VAL A 35 17.32 -13.25 -10.58
C VAL A 35 17.35 -12.67 -12.00
N GLN A 36 18.16 -11.63 -12.13
CA GLN A 36 18.68 -10.97 -13.34
C GLN A 36 18.86 -11.87 -14.58
N ILE A 37 18.57 -11.28 -15.77
CA ILE A 37 19.04 -11.60 -17.14
C ILE A 37 18.03 -12.29 -18.08
N ARG A 38 17.86 -11.61 -19.22
CA ARG A 38 17.34 -11.97 -20.56
C ARG A 38 16.92 -13.43 -20.78
N ASN A 39 15.64 -13.58 -21.16
CA ASN A 39 14.99 -14.71 -21.86
C ASN A 39 14.69 -16.03 -21.09
N LEU A 40 13.39 -16.37 -21.16
CA LEU A 40 12.78 -17.70 -21.39
C LEU A 40 12.28 -18.57 -20.22
N MET A 41 11.10 -19.15 -20.47
CA MET A 41 10.45 -20.30 -19.83
C MET A 41 11.27 -21.62 -19.88
N ARG A 42 11.05 -22.52 -18.90
CA ARG A 42 10.82 -23.99 -19.04
C ARG A 42 10.41 -24.57 -17.67
N ARG A 43 9.16 -25.05 -17.52
CA ARG A 43 8.65 -26.45 -17.55
C ARG A 43 9.08 -27.33 -16.36
N LEU A 44 8.09 -27.76 -15.57
CA LEU A 44 8.17 -28.83 -14.58
C LEU A 44 7.35 -30.02 -15.12
N ASP A 45 7.99 -31.19 -15.23
CA ASP A 45 7.33 -32.48 -15.43
C ASP A 45 7.31 -33.22 -14.08
N HIS A 46 6.23 -33.99 -13.87
CA HIS A 46 5.97 -34.94 -12.77
C HIS A 46 5.53 -34.38 -11.41
N MET A 47 4.21 -34.15 -11.27
CA MET A 47 3.37 -34.74 -10.22
C MET A 47 1.89 -34.65 -10.64
N GLY A 48 1.15 -35.76 -10.54
CA GLY A 48 -0.22 -35.86 -11.03
C GLY A 48 -1.24 -35.04 -10.23
N LYS A 49 -2.05 -34.26 -10.97
CA LYS A 49 -3.28 -33.49 -10.61
C LYS A 49 -3.05 -32.02 -10.17
N PRO A 50 -3.90 -31.09 -10.66
CA PRO A 50 -3.47 -30.01 -11.56
C PRO A 50 -3.09 -28.69 -10.88
N GLU A 51 -1.81 -28.35 -11.04
CA GLU A 51 -1.16 -27.06 -11.32
C GLU A 51 -1.96 -25.75 -11.18
N GLN A 52 -1.66 -24.97 -10.12
CA GLN A 52 -1.76 -23.52 -10.14
C GLN A 52 -0.44 -22.95 -10.69
N LEU A 53 -0.37 -22.71 -12.00
CA LEU A 53 0.75 -22.03 -12.64
C LEU A 53 0.61 -20.51 -12.49
N LEU A 54 1.45 -19.91 -11.64
CA LEU A 54 1.68 -18.46 -11.58
C LEU A 54 2.27 -17.98 -12.92
N TYR A 55 1.48 -17.27 -13.73
CA TYR A 55 1.92 -16.68 -14.98
C TYR A 55 2.23 -15.18 -14.77
N LEU A 56 3.45 -14.77 -15.10
CA LEU A 56 3.82 -13.36 -15.28
C LEU A 56 3.68 -13.08 -16.79
N ASP A 57 2.65 -12.33 -17.20
CA ASP A 57 2.46 -12.04 -18.62
C ASP A 57 3.49 -11.01 -19.13
N ARG A 58 3.72 -11.02 -20.45
CA ARG A 58 4.61 -10.09 -21.16
C ARG A 58 4.20 -8.64 -20.92
N TRP A 59 5.22 -7.79 -20.79
CA TRP A 59 5.16 -6.34 -20.94
C TRP A 59 4.30 -5.94 -22.15
N SER A 60 3.08 -5.49 -21.92
CA SER A 60 2.28 -4.85 -22.96
C SER A 60 2.63 -3.37 -22.98
N LEU A 61 2.94 -2.83 -24.17
CA LEU A 61 3.22 -1.41 -24.40
C LEU A 61 1.98 -0.49 -24.15
N HIS A 62 0.91 -0.99 -23.51
CA HIS A 62 -0.38 -0.30 -23.39
C HIS A 62 -0.95 -0.20 -21.95
N SER A 63 -0.38 -0.88 -20.95
CA SER A 63 -0.64 -0.54 -19.54
C SER A 63 0.51 -1.04 -18.66
N ILE A 64 1.05 -0.17 -17.81
CA ILE A 64 2.22 -0.46 -16.96
C ILE A 64 1.71 -1.00 -15.62
N MET A 65 0.84 -2.01 -15.70
CA MET A 65 0.43 -2.79 -14.56
C MET A 65 1.39 -3.96 -14.45
N GLN A 66 2.00 -4.15 -13.27
CA GLN A 66 2.43 -5.48 -12.88
C GLN A 66 1.16 -6.30 -12.70
N LYS A 67 0.68 -6.86 -13.80
CA LYS A 67 -0.51 -7.68 -13.87
C LYS A 67 0.01 -9.10 -13.62
N ILE A 68 -0.06 -9.57 -12.37
CA ILE A 68 0.04 -11.01 -12.13
C ILE A 68 -1.28 -11.57 -12.66
N ILE A 69 -1.24 -12.02 -13.90
CA ILE A 69 -2.39 -12.62 -14.54
C ILE A 69 -2.19 -14.13 -14.44
N LEU A 70 -2.99 -14.80 -13.62
CA LEU A 70 -3.20 -16.24 -13.76
C LEU A 70 -4.03 -16.48 -15.03
N LEU A 71 -3.39 -16.39 -16.21
CA LEU A 71 -3.99 -16.75 -17.49
C LEU A 71 -3.23 -17.97 -18.03
N ARG A 72 -3.81 -19.16 -17.84
CA ARG A 72 -4.24 -20.08 -18.92
C ARG A 72 -4.38 -21.51 -18.40
N HIS A 73 -5.63 -21.92 -18.18
CA HIS A 73 -6.25 -23.04 -18.90
C HIS A 73 -7.69 -23.14 -18.39
N ASP A 74 -8.69 -22.80 -19.22
CA ASP A 74 -10.08 -23.33 -19.19
C ASP A 74 -11.11 -22.40 -19.88
N GLY A 75 -10.96 -22.20 -21.19
CA GLY A 75 -12.12 -21.95 -22.06
C GLY A 75 -13.07 -20.80 -21.70
N GLY A 76 -12.58 -19.68 -21.15
CA GLY A 76 -13.40 -18.47 -20.96
C GLY A 76 -14.00 -18.25 -19.56
N ARG A 77 -13.50 -18.92 -18.52
CA ARG A 77 -13.78 -18.58 -17.10
C ARG A 77 -12.52 -17.93 -16.51
N GLY A 78 -12.36 -16.61 -16.55
CA GLY A 78 -12.76 -15.69 -15.49
C GLY A 78 -11.56 -15.42 -14.57
N ILE A 79 -11.15 -14.16 -14.38
CA ILE A 79 -10.04 -13.79 -13.48
C ILE A 79 -10.52 -13.94 -12.03
N ASP A 80 -9.84 -14.75 -11.20
CA ASP A 80 -10.26 -15.00 -9.80
C ASP A 80 -9.70 -13.98 -8.79
N ILE A 81 -8.50 -13.43 -9.02
CA ILE A 81 -7.81 -12.50 -8.12
C ILE A 81 -7.06 -11.44 -8.92
N VAL A 82 -7.20 -10.18 -8.52
CA VAL A 82 -6.58 -9.02 -9.14
C VAL A 82 -5.47 -8.47 -8.25
N MET A 83 -4.24 -8.41 -8.77
CA MET A 83 -3.07 -7.83 -8.10
C MET A 83 -2.46 -6.74 -8.96
N THR A 84 -2.55 -5.49 -8.52
CA THR A 84 -2.15 -4.31 -9.30
C THR A 84 -1.77 -3.16 -8.36
N THR A 85 -1.32 -2.02 -8.88
CA THR A 85 -1.08 -0.81 -8.06
C THR A 85 -2.34 -0.24 -7.42
N SER A 86 -3.53 -0.55 -7.97
CA SER A 86 -4.78 -0.07 -7.41
C SER A 86 -5.00 -0.58 -5.99
N LEU A 87 -5.29 0.34 -5.07
CA LEU A 87 -5.66 0.02 -3.70
C LEU A 87 -7.04 -0.65 -3.62
N SER A 88 -7.81 -0.63 -4.72
CA SER A 88 -9.04 -1.40 -4.90
C SER A 88 -8.83 -2.83 -5.39
N SER A 89 -7.60 -3.23 -5.73
CA SER A 89 -7.28 -4.62 -6.07
C SER A 89 -7.51 -5.54 -4.87
N ASP A 90 -7.74 -6.84 -5.12
CA ASP A 90 -7.81 -7.86 -4.06
C ASP A 90 -6.54 -7.88 -3.22
N VAL A 91 -5.38 -7.74 -3.88
CA VAL A 91 -4.07 -7.59 -3.23
C VAL A 91 -3.28 -6.48 -3.93
N PRO A 92 -3.26 -5.26 -3.38
CA PRO A 92 -2.54 -4.13 -3.98
C PRO A 92 -1.01 -4.33 -3.97
N VAL A 93 -0.31 -3.93 -5.03
CA VAL A 93 1.15 -3.99 -5.16
C VAL A 93 1.65 -2.58 -5.46
N GLY A 94 1.94 -1.82 -4.40
CA GLY A 94 2.42 -0.44 -4.48
C GLY A 94 3.93 -0.32 -4.58
N TYR A 95 4.42 0.84 -5.02
CA TYR A 95 5.85 1.17 -5.12
C TYR A 95 6.34 1.96 -3.91
N PHE A 96 5.94 1.53 -2.71
CA PHE A 96 6.30 2.20 -1.46
C PHE A 96 6.55 1.18 -0.37
N SER A 97 7.56 1.45 0.46
CA SER A 97 7.91 0.67 1.64
C SER A 97 8.91 1.47 2.47
N TRP A 98 8.85 1.34 3.80
CA TRP A 98 9.88 1.86 4.69
C TRP A 98 11.23 1.15 4.51
N ALA A 99 11.21 -0.13 4.10
CA ALA A 99 12.41 -0.92 3.88
C ALA A 99 13.12 -0.58 2.56
N GLU A 100 12.38 -0.20 1.51
CA GLU A 100 12.94 0.14 0.20
C GLU A 100 13.31 1.62 0.08
N TYR A 101 12.55 2.50 0.73
CA TYR A 101 12.72 3.95 0.60
C TYR A 101 12.97 4.57 1.97
N ASP A 102 14.13 5.22 2.11
CA ASP A 102 14.43 6.07 3.26
C ASP A 102 13.65 7.40 3.16
N ILE A 103 12.33 7.31 3.28
CA ILE A 103 11.40 8.43 3.14
C ILE A 103 11.66 9.50 4.21
N MET A 104 12.26 9.13 5.34
CA MET A 104 12.62 10.05 6.42
C MET A 104 14.07 10.53 6.36
N ALA A 105 14.80 10.24 5.27
CA ALA A 105 16.16 10.73 5.06
C ALA A 105 16.25 12.25 5.30
N PRO A 106 17.32 12.74 5.97
CA PRO A 106 17.53 14.15 6.24
C PRO A 106 17.53 14.99 4.95
N VAL A 107 16.89 16.16 5.01
CA VAL A 107 16.85 17.11 3.89
C VAL A 107 18.24 17.73 3.72
N GLN A 108 18.79 17.63 2.51
CA GLN A 108 20.07 18.23 2.15
C GLN A 108 19.88 19.66 1.59
N PRO A 109 20.91 20.53 1.69
CA PRO A 109 20.91 21.82 1.02
C PRO A 109 20.68 21.70 -0.48
N LYS A 110 19.83 22.57 -1.03
CA LYS A 110 19.53 22.60 -2.47
C LYS A 110 20.55 23.49 -3.18
N THR A 111 21.49 22.88 -3.90
CA THR A 111 22.68 23.55 -4.44
C THR A 111 22.66 23.79 -5.94
N GLU A 112 21.73 23.17 -6.67
CA GLU A 112 21.66 23.30 -8.14
C GLU A 112 21.03 24.64 -8.55
N ASN A 113 21.58 25.24 -9.61
CA ASN A 113 21.07 26.50 -10.17
C ASN A 113 19.69 26.35 -10.82
N ALA A 114 19.43 25.20 -11.44
CA ALA A 114 18.09 24.84 -11.87
C ALA A 114 17.28 24.41 -10.65
N ILE A 115 16.05 24.91 -10.56
CA ILE A 115 15.21 24.67 -9.37
C ILE A 115 14.53 23.30 -9.41
N ALA A 116 14.46 22.67 -10.59
CA ALA A 116 13.80 21.39 -10.81
C ALA A 116 14.66 20.42 -11.63
N ALA A 117 14.47 19.13 -11.39
CA ALA A 117 15.06 18.06 -12.20
C ALA A 117 14.01 17.07 -12.71
N ALA A 118 14.25 16.57 -13.92
CA ALA A 118 13.40 15.60 -14.61
C ALA A 118 14.18 14.36 -15.06
N PHE A 119 13.69 13.18 -14.70
CA PHE A 119 14.25 11.88 -15.08
C PHE A 119 13.24 11.11 -15.94
N ILE A 120 12.95 11.64 -17.13
CA ILE A 120 11.93 11.08 -18.03
C ILE A 120 12.63 10.49 -19.26
N SER A 121 12.53 9.17 -19.45
CA SER A 121 13.16 8.48 -20.58
C SER A 121 12.17 7.86 -21.58
N ASN A 122 10.90 7.70 -21.19
CA ASN A 122 9.86 7.22 -22.11
C ASN A 122 9.17 8.41 -22.78
N CYS A 123 9.58 8.82 -23.98
CA CYS A 123 8.98 10.00 -24.61
C CYS A 123 7.62 9.71 -25.27
N GLY A 124 7.21 8.44 -25.34
CA GLY A 124 5.97 7.99 -25.98
C GLY A 124 4.80 7.73 -25.02
N ALA A 125 4.87 8.23 -23.78
CA ALA A 125 3.76 8.10 -22.83
C ALA A 125 2.50 8.82 -23.36
N ARG A 126 1.34 8.15 -23.26
CA ARG A 126 0.06 8.70 -23.72
C ARG A 126 -0.61 9.54 -22.62
N ASN A 127 0.08 10.58 -22.19
CA ASN A 127 -0.46 11.62 -21.31
C ASN A 127 0.14 12.98 -21.67
N PHE A 128 -0.21 14.02 -20.91
CA PHE A 128 0.17 15.40 -21.22
C PHE A 128 1.53 15.84 -20.62
N ARG A 129 2.37 14.89 -20.15
CA ARG A 129 3.53 15.22 -19.32
C ARG A 129 4.64 15.98 -20.04
N LEU A 130 4.85 15.71 -21.33
CA LEU A 130 5.87 16.42 -22.11
C LEU A 130 5.37 17.81 -22.50
N GLN A 131 4.08 17.95 -22.83
CA GLN A 131 3.47 19.26 -23.06
C GLN A 131 3.53 20.12 -21.80
N ALA A 132 3.28 19.53 -20.62
CA ALA A 132 3.42 20.24 -19.36
C ALA A 132 4.88 20.66 -19.11
N LEU A 133 5.85 19.77 -19.36
CA LEU A 133 7.28 20.10 -19.27
C LEU A 133 7.63 21.32 -20.14
N GLU A 134 7.19 21.35 -21.40
CA GLU A 134 7.40 22.49 -22.30
C GLU A 134 6.75 23.79 -21.78
N ILE A 135 5.54 23.71 -21.19
CA ILE A 135 4.88 24.88 -20.58
C ILE A 135 5.69 25.41 -19.40
N LEU A 136 6.22 24.53 -18.55
CA LEU A 136 7.07 24.92 -17.42
C LEU A 136 8.37 25.58 -17.90
N GLU A 137 9.01 25.04 -18.95
CA GLU A 137 10.19 25.64 -19.59
C GLU A 137 9.87 27.03 -20.18
N LYS A 138 8.77 27.15 -20.92
CA LYS A 138 8.29 28.43 -21.48
C LYS A 138 7.98 29.45 -20.39
N ALA A 139 7.47 29.00 -19.25
CA ALA A 139 7.26 29.80 -18.04
C ALA A 139 8.56 30.18 -17.32
N LYS A 140 9.75 29.90 -17.89
CA LYS A 140 11.08 30.22 -17.37
C LYS A 140 11.43 29.49 -16.08
N ILE A 141 10.88 28.30 -15.86
CA ILE A 141 11.40 27.37 -14.84
C ILE A 141 12.68 26.76 -15.42
N LYS A 142 13.81 26.92 -14.71
CA LYS A 142 15.07 26.24 -15.07
C LYS A 142 14.98 24.78 -14.64
N ILE A 143 15.05 23.87 -15.62
CA ILE A 143 14.83 22.43 -15.43
C ILE A 143 16.03 21.68 -16.02
N ASP A 144 16.62 20.81 -15.21
CA ASP A 144 17.63 19.88 -15.67
C ASP A 144 17.00 18.51 -15.97
N SER A 145 17.01 18.14 -17.25
CA SER A 145 16.48 16.91 -17.79
C SER A 145 17.62 15.91 -18.01
N TYR A 146 17.69 14.91 -17.14
CA TYR A 146 18.68 13.83 -17.13
C TYR A 146 18.24 12.61 -17.96
N GLY A 147 16.93 12.44 -18.14
CA GLY A 147 16.35 11.32 -18.86
C GLY A 147 16.51 11.43 -20.38
N GLY A 148 16.01 10.41 -21.09
CA GLY A 148 16.05 10.37 -22.56
C GLY A 148 15.24 11.46 -23.27
N CYS A 149 14.28 12.10 -22.59
CA CYS A 149 13.47 13.19 -23.13
C CYS A 149 14.02 14.56 -22.71
N HIS A 150 14.05 15.53 -23.64
CA HIS A 150 14.66 16.87 -23.52
C HIS A 150 16.19 16.86 -23.27
N ARG A 151 16.69 15.95 -22.43
CA ARG A 151 18.10 15.55 -22.22
C ARG A 151 19.11 16.71 -22.33
N ASN A 152 19.00 17.69 -21.45
CA ASN A 152 19.91 18.83 -21.39
C ASN A 152 21.02 18.67 -20.32
N ARG A 153 21.03 17.55 -19.59
CA ARG A 153 22.07 17.19 -18.60
C ARG A 153 22.49 15.72 -18.74
N ASP A 154 23.72 15.39 -18.34
CA ASP A 154 24.21 14.00 -18.44
C ASP A 154 23.50 13.09 -17.42
N GLY A 155 22.85 12.05 -17.92
CA GLY A 155 22.08 11.07 -17.15
C GLY A 155 22.92 10.04 -16.38
N ARG A 156 24.25 10.07 -16.48
CA ARG A 156 25.16 9.17 -15.75
C ARG A 156 25.34 9.59 -14.28
N VAL A 157 24.23 9.65 -13.54
CA VAL A 157 24.19 10.03 -12.12
C VAL A 157 23.31 9.06 -11.34
N ASP A 158 23.58 8.92 -10.04
CA ASP A 158 22.58 8.35 -9.15
C ASP A 158 21.39 9.32 -9.04
N LYS A 159 20.20 8.82 -9.33
CA LYS A 159 18.99 9.64 -9.44
C LYS A 159 18.63 10.29 -8.10
N VAL A 160 18.64 9.54 -7.00
CA VAL A 160 18.21 10.06 -5.70
C VAL A 160 19.24 11.08 -5.18
N GLU A 161 20.53 10.79 -5.33
CA GLU A 161 21.59 11.73 -4.97
C GLU A 161 21.55 13.02 -5.80
N ALA A 162 21.25 12.92 -7.09
CA ALA A 162 21.05 14.09 -7.91
C ALA A 162 19.85 14.90 -7.41
N LEU A 163 18.70 14.25 -7.22
CA LEU A 163 17.46 14.90 -6.77
C LEU A 163 17.60 15.62 -5.43
N ARG A 164 18.49 15.17 -4.52
CA ARG A 164 18.72 15.81 -3.22
C ARG A 164 19.14 17.27 -3.33
N ARG A 165 19.80 17.64 -4.44
CA ARG A 165 20.29 19.01 -4.67
C ARG A 165 19.28 19.95 -5.33
N TYR A 166 18.11 19.45 -5.74
CA TYR A 166 17.05 20.24 -6.38
C TYR A 166 15.92 20.57 -5.42
N LYS A 167 15.27 21.72 -5.62
CA LYS A 167 14.08 22.09 -4.84
C LYS A 167 12.88 21.23 -5.23
N PHE A 168 12.72 20.99 -6.52
CA PHE A 168 11.60 20.24 -7.09
C PHE A 168 12.08 19.01 -7.87
N SER A 169 11.30 17.95 -7.81
CA SER A 169 11.50 16.73 -8.58
C SER A 169 10.27 16.47 -9.43
N PHE A 170 10.42 16.25 -10.73
CA PHE A 170 9.27 15.94 -11.59
C PHE A 170 8.93 14.46 -11.53
N ALA A 171 7.91 14.16 -10.73
CA ALA A 171 7.32 12.83 -10.60
C ALA A 171 6.21 12.63 -11.64
N PHE A 172 6.60 12.67 -12.92
CA PHE A 172 5.66 12.53 -14.04
C PHE A 172 5.51 11.07 -14.45
N GLU A 173 4.34 10.51 -14.16
CA GLU A 173 3.98 9.15 -14.52
C GLU A 173 3.72 8.97 -16.01
N ASN A 174 3.68 7.72 -16.45
CA ASN A 174 3.45 7.34 -17.84
C ASN A 174 1.95 7.31 -18.20
N SER A 175 1.06 7.19 -17.22
CA SER A 175 -0.39 7.25 -17.34
C SER A 175 -1.00 7.95 -16.13
N ASN A 176 -2.24 8.40 -16.27
CA ASN A 176 -2.98 9.14 -15.25
C ASN A 176 -4.06 8.24 -14.63
N GLU A 177 -3.64 7.11 -14.07
CA GLU A 177 -4.54 6.11 -13.48
C GLU A 177 -4.65 6.30 -11.97
N GLU A 178 -5.84 6.07 -11.40
CA GLU A 178 -6.03 6.04 -9.95
C GLU A 178 -5.02 5.08 -9.31
N ASP A 179 -4.40 5.51 -8.22
CA ASP A 179 -3.42 4.73 -7.45
C ASP A 179 -2.12 4.35 -8.16
N TYR A 180 -1.94 4.77 -9.42
CA TYR A 180 -0.68 4.58 -10.13
C TYR A 180 0.35 5.63 -9.68
N VAL A 181 0.95 5.36 -8.52
CA VAL A 181 2.01 6.17 -7.90
C VAL A 181 3.25 5.30 -7.75
N THR A 182 4.31 5.64 -8.49
CA THR A 182 5.51 4.79 -8.62
C THR A 182 6.71 5.33 -7.84
N GLU A 183 7.89 4.73 -8.07
CA GLU A 183 9.16 5.14 -7.48
C GLU A 183 9.44 6.63 -7.68
N LYS A 184 8.90 7.26 -8.73
CA LYS A 184 9.15 8.69 -9.04
C LYS A 184 8.69 9.59 -7.91
N PHE A 185 7.52 9.31 -7.33
CA PHE A 185 6.99 10.09 -6.22
C PHE A 185 7.79 9.82 -4.95
N PHE A 186 7.96 8.55 -4.57
CA PHE A 186 8.64 8.19 -3.32
C PHE A 186 10.13 8.55 -3.31
N GLN A 187 10.85 8.41 -4.42
CA GLN A 187 12.24 8.88 -4.54
C GLN A 187 12.36 10.41 -4.40
N SER A 188 11.33 11.17 -4.80
CA SER A 188 11.29 12.62 -4.56
C SER A 188 11.19 12.92 -3.06
N LEU A 189 10.36 12.16 -2.34
CA LEU A 189 10.25 12.26 -0.88
C LEU A 189 11.57 11.87 -0.19
N VAL A 190 12.21 10.78 -0.60
CA VAL A 190 13.54 10.35 -0.09
C VAL A 190 14.56 11.48 -0.28
N ALA A 191 14.61 12.08 -1.47
CA ALA A 191 15.51 13.18 -1.78
C ALA A 191 15.24 14.48 -1.00
N GLY A 192 14.11 14.57 -0.28
CA GLY A 192 13.67 15.78 0.40
C GLY A 192 13.41 16.90 -0.59
N SER A 193 12.92 16.57 -1.78
CA SER A 193 12.59 17.51 -2.86
C SER A 193 11.09 17.49 -3.07
N VAL A 194 10.46 18.64 -3.29
CA VAL A 194 9.00 18.72 -3.44
C VAL A 194 8.61 18.09 -4.78
N PRO A 195 7.84 16.98 -4.81
CA PRO A 195 7.41 16.38 -6.05
C PRO A 195 6.41 17.29 -6.78
N VAL A 196 6.64 17.49 -8.08
CA VAL A 196 5.65 18.02 -9.02
C VAL A 196 5.10 16.84 -9.81
N VAL A 197 3.81 16.61 -9.70
CA VAL A 197 3.16 15.36 -10.10
C VAL A 197 2.29 15.56 -11.33
N ILE A 198 2.39 14.61 -12.25
CA ILE A 198 1.41 14.30 -13.30
C ILE A 198 1.22 12.79 -13.22
N GLY A 199 0.01 12.32 -12.98
CA GLY A 199 -0.24 10.89 -12.76
C GLY A 199 -1.57 10.65 -12.07
N ALA A 200 -1.55 9.92 -10.95
CA ALA A 200 -2.75 9.55 -10.22
C ALA A 200 -3.62 10.76 -9.83
N PRO A 201 -4.90 10.82 -10.25
CA PRO A 201 -5.80 11.92 -9.90
C PRO A 201 -6.01 12.11 -8.40
N ASN A 202 -5.77 11.05 -7.62
CA ASN A 202 -5.92 10.97 -6.18
C ASN A 202 -4.59 10.98 -5.41
N ILE A 203 -3.54 11.59 -5.97
CA ILE A 203 -2.20 11.66 -5.36
C ILE A 203 -2.19 12.18 -3.91
N GLN A 204 -3.19 12.96 -3.48
CA GLN A 204 -3.33 13.39 -2.09
C GLN A 204 -3.38 12.23 -1.09
N ASP A 205 -3.90 11.06 -1.50
CA ASP A 205 -3.99 9.86 -0.67
C ASP A 205 -2.59 9.29 -0.34
N PHE A 206 -1.61 9.59 -1.19
CA PHE A 206 -0.22 9.13 -1.11
C PHE A 206 0.74 10.19 -0.57
N ALA A 207 0.26 11.42 -0.33
CA ALA A 207 1.11 12.51 0.12
C ALA A 207 1.37 12.42 1.64
N PRO A 208 2.60 12.69 2.11
CA PRO A 208 2.91 12.63 3.55
C PRO A 208 2.17 13.69 4.37
N ALA A 209 1.94 14.87 3.79
CA ALA A 209 1.19 15.96 4.40
C ALA A 209 0.56 16.90 3.34
N PRO A 210 -0.47 17.69 3.69
CA PRO A 210 -0.96 18.76 2.83
C PRO A 210 0.15 19.75 2.46
N GLY A 211 0.23 20.14 1.18
CA GLY A 211 1.25 21.07 0.69
C GLY A 211 2.64 20.47 0.49
N SER A 212 2.80 19.15 0.64
CA SER A 212 4.08 18.45 0.42
C SER A 212 4.38 18.13 -1.06
N TYR A 213 3.47 18.42 -1.98
CA TYR A 213 3.60 18.19 -3.41
C TYR A 213 2.86 19.29 -4.20
N LEU A 214 3.16 19.39 -5.50
CA LEU A 214 2.40 20.18 -6.47
C LEU A 214 1.81 19.22 -7.51
N HIS A 215 0.56 19.42 -7.92
CA HIS A 215 -0.11 18.53 -8.87
C HIS A 215 -0.63 19.30 -10.07
N ILE A 216 -0.17 18.89 -11.24
CA ILE A 216 -0.70 19.34 -12.53
C ILE A 216 -1.72 18.28 -12.95
N LYS A 217 -2.98 18.49 -12.56
CA LYS A 217 -4.06 17.52 -12.82
C LYS A 217 -4.47 17.52 -14.28
N GLU A 218 -4.48 18.70 -14.88
CA GLU A 218 -4.72 18.94 -16.29
C GLU A 218 -3.66 19.90 -16.85
N LEU A 219 -3.47 19.90 -18.17
CA LEU A 219 -2.45 20.74 -18.82
C LEU A 219 -2.61 22.24 -18.51
N LYS A 220 -3.85 22.70 -18.30
CA LYS A 220 -4.17 24.10 -17.95
C LYS A 220 -3.66 24.53 -16.58
N ASP A 221 -3.32 23.59 -15.70
CA ASP A 221 -2.83 23.87 -14.35
C ASP A 221 -1.32 24.19 -14.36
N ALA A 222 -0.59 23.79 -15.41
CA ALA A 222 0.85 23.93 -15.50
C ALA A 222 1.36 25.38 -15.31
N PRO A 223 0.73 26.42 -15.88
CA PRO A 223 1.14 27.81 -15.63
C PRO A 223 1.02 28.24 -14.16
N GLU A 224 -0.05 27.86 -13.45
CA GLU A 224 -0.23 28.22 -12.03
C GLU A 224 0.73 27.42 -11.14
N VAL A 225 1.00 26.16 -11.48
CA VAL A 225 2.03 25.36 -10.82
C VAL A 225 3.42 25.98 -11.03
N ALA A 226 3.74 26.48 -12.23
CA ALA A 226 5.00 27.20 -12.47
C ALA A 226 5.13 28.45 -11.60
N LYS A 227 4.04 29.23 -11.46
CA LYS A 227 4.01 30.41 -10.57
C LYS A 227 4.25 30.01 -9.12
N THR A 228 3.61 28.93 -8.66
CA THR A 228 3.81 28.39 -7.31
C THR A 228 5.25 27.92 -7.10
N MET A 229 5.85 27.23 -8.08
CA MET A 229 7.24 26.80 -8.03
C MET A 229 8.20 27.99 -7.87
N LYS A 230 7.98 29.07 -8.63
CA LYS A 230 8.79 30.31 -8.50
C LYS A 230 8.67 30.91 -7.10
N TYR A 231 7.44 31.12 -6.63
CA TYR A 231 7.17 31.65 -5.31
C TYR A 231 7.86 30.84 -4.20
N LEU A 232 7.70 29.52 -4.21
CA LEU A 232 8.37 28.65 -3.25
C LEU A 232 9.89 28.68 -3.41
N SER A 233 10.41 28.77 -4.65
CA SER A 233 11.85 28.85 -4.89
C SER A 233 12.48 30.15 -4.35
N GLU A 234 11.73 31.24 -4.30
CA GLU A 234 12.17 32.55 -3.83
C GLU A 234 11.88 32.78 -2.34
N ASN A 235 11.00 31.97 -1.74
CA ASN A 235 10.59 32.09 -0.34
C ASN A 235 10.97 30.85 0.48
N PRO A 236 12.14 30.85 1.15
CA PRO A 236 12.61 29.71 1.95
C PRO A 236 11.65 29.26 3.04
N VAL A 237 10.94 30.20 3.69
CA VAL A 237 9.97 29.88 4.73
C VAL A 237 8.78 29.12 4.14
N ALA A 238 8.25 29.55 3.00
CA ALA A 238 7.16 28.86 2.32
C ALA A 238 7.60 27.49 1.80
N TYR A 239 8.81 27.37 1.22
CA TYR A 239 9.35 26.09 0.77
C TYR A 239 9.54 25.09 1.91
N ASN A 240 10.10 25.55 3.03
CA ASN A 240 10.34 24.68 4.19
C ASN A 240 9.04 24.15 4.81
N LYS A 241 7.91 24.87 4.67
CA LYS A 241 6.60 24.35 5.07
C LYS A 241 6.21 23.09 4.29
N SER A 242 6.55 22.98 3.00
CA SER A 242 6.30 21.78 2.18
C SER A 242 7.09 20.55 2.65
N LEU A 243 8.20 20.76 3.37
CA LEU A 243 9.05 19.68 3.88
C LEU A 243 8.96 19.50 5.41
N ARG A 244 8.06 20.23 6.09
CA ARG A 244 7.90 20.20 7.55
C ARG A 244 7.65 18.79 8.10
N TRP A 245 6.93 17.97 7.34
CA TRP A 245 6.64 16.56 7.66
C TRP A 245 7.91 15.69 7.82
N LYS A 246 9.07 16.09 7.26
CA LYS A 246 10.35 15.40 7.49
C LYS A 246 10.83 15.50 8.93
N TYR A 247 10.41 16.52 9.66
CA TYR A 247 10.82 16.79 11.04
C TYR A 247 9.74 16.43 12.04
N GLU A 248 8.47 16.69 11.68
CA GLU A 248 7.32 16.44 12.57
C GLU A 248 6.72 15.04 12.41
N GLY A 249 7.13 14.34 11.36
CA GLY A 249 6.53 13.08 10.94
C GLY A 249 5.39 13.29 9.93
N PRO A 250 5.13 12.27 9.08
CA PRO A 250 4.03 12.30 8.14
C PRO A 250 2.68 12.04 8.83
N SER A 251 1.59 12.30 8.11
CA SER A 251 0.24 12.04 8.59
C SER A 251 0.00 10.56 8.92
N ASP A 252 -0.93 10.27 9.83
CA ASP A 252 -1.34 8.90 10.15
C ASP A 252 -1.85 8.14 8.92
N SER A 253 -2.51 8.84 7.99
CA SER A 253 -2.97 8.23 6.75
C SER A 253 -1.82 7.77 5.86
N PHE A 254 -0.75 8.58 5.76
CA PHE A 254 0.45 8.20 5.02
C PHE A 254 1.17 7.04 5.70
N LYS A 255 1.31 7.07 7.03
CA LYS A 255 1.89 5.95 7.78
C LYS A 255 1.14 4.66 7.51
N ALA A 256 -0.19 4.67 7.71
CA ALA A 256 -1.05 3.51 7.45
C ALA A 256 -0.98 2.98 6.01
N LEU A 257 -0.78 3.87 5.03
CA LEU A 257 -0.55 3.47 3.64
C LEU A 257 0.78 2.73 3.50
N VAL A 258 1.89 3.34 3.93
CA VAL A 258 3.23 2.76 3.75
C VAL A 258 3.42 1.49 4.58
N ASP A 259 2.83 1.43 5.78
CA ASP A 259 2.82 0.27 6.66
C ASP A 259 2.20 -0.98 6.03
N MET A 260 1.35 -0.83 5.00
CA MET A 260 0.84 -1.96 4.22
C MET A 260 1.97 -2.81 3.63
N ALA A 261 3.08 -2.18 3.27
CA ALA A 261 4.24 -2.84 2.67
C ALA A 261 5.07 -3.64 3.68
N ALA A 262 4.83 -3.47 4.99
CA ALA A 262 5.46 -4.28 6.02
C ALA A 262 5.09 -5.77 5.96
N VAL A 263 4.04 -6.08 5.18
CA VAL A 263 3.75 -7.45 4.77
C VAL A 263 3.90 -7.53 3.27
N HIS A 264 4.88 -8.31 2.83
CA HIS A 264 5.14 -8.52 1.41
C HIS A 264 3.88 -8.96 0.66
N SER A 265 3.74 -8.57 -0.61
CA SER A 265 2.53 -8.81 -1.41
C SER A 265 2.12 -10.28 -1.49
N SER A 266 3.10 -11.20 -1.52
CA SER A 266 2.85 -12.66 -1.45
C SER A 266 2.18 -13.10 -0.16
N CYS A 267 2.62 -12.58 0.99
CA CYS A 267 2.01 -12.89 2.28
C CYS A 267 0.60 -12.31 2.37
N ARG A 268 0.38 -11.10 1.82
CA ARG A 268 -0.97 -10.50 1.72
C ARG A 268 -1.89 -11.33 0.82
N LEU A 269 -1.38 -11.90 -0.28
CA LEU A 269 -2.11 -12.85 -1.11
C LEU A 269 -2.49 -14.13 -0.32
N CYS A 270 -1.56 -14.70 0.44
CA CYS A 270 -1.86 -15.86 1.29
C CYS A 270 -2.96 -15.54 2.31
N ILE A 271 -2.88 -14.37 2.96
CA ILE A 271 -3.90 -13.92 3.92
C ILE A 271 -5.25 -13.73 3.23
N HIS A 272 -5.29 -13.13 2.03
CA HIS A 272 -6.51 -12.95 1.25
C HIS A 272 -7.13 -14.32 0.91
N LEU A 273 -6.37 -15.22 0.29
CA LEU A 273 -6.80 -16.57 -0.07
C LEU A 273 -7.34 -17.34 1.13
N ALA A 274 -6.57 -17.40 2.21
CA ALA A 274 -6.94 -18.13 3.40
C ALA A 274 -8.15 -17.52 4.11
N THR A 275 -8.33 -16.19 4.04
CA THR A 275 -9.54 -15.51 4.54
C THR A 275 -10.76 -15.91 3.70
N THR A 276 -10.67 -15.82 2.38
CA THR A 276 -11.76 -16.20 1.45
C THR A 276 -12.14 -17.67 1.59
N ILE A 277 -11.17 -18.58 1.73
CA ILE A 277 -11.42 -20.00 1.97
C ILE A 277 -12.17 -20.20 3.29
N ARG A 278 -11.71 -19.58 4.39
CA ARG A 278 -12.36 -19.68 5.70
C ARG A 278 -13.79 -19.16 5.68
N GLU A 279 -14.05 -18.05 5.00
CA GLU A 279 -15.41 -17.51 4.85
C GLU A 279 -16.33 -18.43 4.06
N LYS A 280 -15.81 -19.11 3.03
CA LYS A 280 -16.56 -20.14 2.28
C LYS A 280 -16.87 -21.36 3.16
N GLU A 281 -15.88 -21.84 3.91
CA GLU A 281 -16.05 -22.98 4.83
C GLU A 281 -17.08 -22.68 5.92
N GLU A 282 -17.04 -21.48 6.51
CA GLU A 282 -17.97 -21.07 7.57
C GLU A 282 -19.42 -20.91 7.09
N LYS A 283 -19.64 -20.67 5.80
CA LYS A 283 -20.97 -20.65 5.17
C LYS A 283 -21.49 -22.05 4.82
N SER A 284 -20.66 -23.08 4.90
CA SER A 284 -21.05 -24.45 4.54
C SER A 284 -21.92 -25.10 5.62
N ALA A 285 -22.87 -25.97 5.20
CA ALA A 285 -23.78 -26.65 6.12
C ALA A 285 -23.07 -27.56 7.14
N GLY A 286 -21.84 -28.01 6.85
CA GLY A 286 -21.04 -28.85 7.75
C GLY A 286 -20.35 -28.06 8.87
N PHE A 287 -20.35 -26.73 8.82
CA PHE A 287 -19.68 -25.91 9.82
C PHE A 287 -20.56 -25.74 11.07
N LYS A 288 -20.18 -26.40 12.16
CA LYS A 288 -20.86 -26.26 13.46
C LYS A 288 -20.56 -24.88 14.05
N ASN A 289 -21.54 -23.98 13.94
CA ASN A 289 -21.44 -22.63 14.51
C ASN A 289 -21.56 -22.65 16.04
N ARG A 290 -20.52 -22.15 16.73
CA ARG A 290 -20.64 -21.77 18.14
C ARG A 290 -21.47 -20.48 18.23
N PRO A 291 -22.37 -20.32 19.22
CA PRO A 291 -23.09 -19.07 19.39
C PRO A 291 -22.12 -17.92 19.72
N CYS A 292 -22.07 -16.92 18.84
CA CYS A 292 -21.31 -15.67 19.04
C CYS A 292 -22.13 -14.56 19.71
N LYS A 293 -23.26 -14.93 20.30
CA LYS A 293 -24.13 -14.09 21.11
C LYS A 293 -24.63 -14.92 22.27
N CYS A 294 -24.51 -14.40 23.48
CA CYS A 294 -25.02 -15.03 24.70
C CYS A 294 -25.93 -14.03 25.42
N THR A 295 -27.17 -14.43 25.70
CA THR A 295 -28.14 -13.60 26.43
C THR A 295 -28.51 -14.29 27.73
N ARG A 296 -28.33 -13.59 28.86
CA ARG A 296 -28.74 -14.03 30.19
C ARG A 296 -29.56 -12.93 30.85
N GLY A 297 -30.87 -13.14 30.97
CA GLY A 297 -31.81 -12.09 31.37
C GLY A 297 -31.80 -10.92 30.37
N SER A 298 -31.69 -9.69 30.86
CA SER A 298 -31.58 -8.49 30.03
C SER A 298 -30.18 -8.21 29.49
N LYS A 299 -29.17 -9.00 29.86
CA LYS A 299 -27.76 -8.78 29.47
C LYS A 299 -27.41 -9.65 28.28
N THR A 300 -26.96 -9.01 27.19
CA THR A 300 -26.40 -9.70 26.02
C THR A 300 -24.90 -9.43 25.91
N VAL A 301 -24.13 -10.46 25.61
CA VAL A 301 -22.70 -10.39 25.29
C VAL A 301 -22.50 -10.87 23.86
N TYR A 302 -21.85 -10.05 23.05
CA TYR A 302 -21.47 -10.35 21.68
C TYR A 302 -20.01 -10.78 21.65
N HIS A 303 -19.72 -11.90 20.98
CA HIS A 303 -18.38 -12.39 20.75
C HIS A 303 -17.99 -12.04 19.31
N LEU A 304 -16.96 -11.21 19.16
CA LEU A 304 -16.45 -10.74 17.88
C LEU A 304 -15.00 -11.18 17.70
N PHE A 305 -14.53 -11.16 16.46
CA PHE A 305 -13.15 -11.45 16.11
C PHE A 305 -12.48 -10.22 15.51
N VAL A 306 -11.26 -9.93 15.94
CA VAL A 306 -10.46 -8.82 15.41
C VAL A 306 -9.07 -9.34 15.07
N ARG A 307 -8.48 -8.82 13.99
CA ARG A 307 -7.04 -8.95 13.74
C ARG A 307 -6.45 -7.61 13.30
N GLU A 308 -5.15 -7.44 13.49
CA GLU A 308 -4.43 -6.38 12.77
C GLU A 308 -4.40 -6.71 11.26
N ARG A 309 -4.64 -5.71 10.41
CA ARG A 309 -4.53 -5.89 8.95
C ARG A 309 -3.13 -6.39 8.60
N GLY A 310 -3.02 -7.42 7.77
CA GLY A 310 -1.74 -8.03 7.42
C GLY A 310 -1.29 -9.16 8.37
N ARG A 311 -2.07 -9.47 9.43
CA ARG A 311 -1.94 -10.73 10.17
C ARG A 311 -2.98 -11.74 9.73
N PHE A 312 -2.70 -13.03 9.92
CA PHE A 312 -3.66 -14.09 9.63
C PHE A 312 -4.58 -14.37 10.83
N GLU A 313 -4.00 -14.49 12.02
CA GLU A 313 -4.70 -14.91 13.24
C GLU A 313 -5.65 -13.84 13.78
N MET A 314 -6.80 -14.30 14.24
CA MET A 314 -7.85 -13.47 14.83
C MET A 314 -7.88 -13.66 16.34
N VAL A 315 -8.10 -12.57 17.07
CA VAL A 315 -8.31 -12.59 18.52
C VAL A 315 -9.78 -12.36 18.86
N SER A 316 -10.22 -13.01 19.92
CA SER A 316 -11.59 -12.85 20.45
C SER A 316 -11.70 -11.59 21.29
N ILE A 317 -12.75 -10.81 21.06
CA ILE A 317 -13.19 -9.72 21.94
C ILE A 317 -14.67 -9.91 22.31
N TYR A 318 -15.08 -9.32 23.42
CA TYR A 318 -16.44 -9.46 23.95
C TYR A 318 -17.05 -8.09 24.26
N LEU A 319 -18.21 -7.81 23.66
CA LEU A 319 -18.92 -6.55 23.84
C LEU A 319 -20.24 -6.75 24.57
N ARG A 320 -20.50 -5.92 25.58
CA ARG A 320 -21.82 -5.82 26.24
C ARG A 320 -22.70 -4.74 25.64
N LYS A 321 -22.07 -3.72 25.05
CA LYS A 321 -22.71 -2.61 24.35
C LYS A 321 -22.15 -2.55 22.94
N LEU A 322 -23.01 -2.46 21.94
CA LEU A 322 -22.62 -2.29 20.55
C LEU A 322 -22.57 -0.80 20.23
N THR A 323 -21.50 -0.17 20.68
CA THR A 323 -21.14 1.22 20.36
C THR A 323 -19.73 1.25 19.79
N LEU A 324 -19.41 2.25 18.97
CA LEU A 324 -18.09 2.40 18.36
C LEU A 324 -17.01 2.55 19.42
N GLU A 325 -17.27 3.34 20.46
CA GLU A 325 -16.39 3.51 21.62
C GLU A 325 -16.11 2.18 22.34
N ALA A 326 -17.16 1.37 22.59
CA ALA A 326 -16.99 0.08 23.25
C ALA A 326 -16.18 -0.91 22.39
N LEU A 327 -16.35 -0.86 21.06
CA LEU A 327 -15.56 -1.66 20.13
C LEU A 327 -14.09 -1.26 20.16
N GLU A 328 -13.78 0.03 20.01
CA GLU A 328 -12.40 0.54 20.04
C GLU A 328 -11.73 0.26 21.40
N SER A 329 -12.43 0.50 22.50
CA SER A 329 -11.93 0.22 23.86
C SER A 329 -11.64 -1.27 24.07
N ALA A 330 -12.51 -2.16 23.58
CA ALA A 330 -12.30 -3.61 23.68
C ALA A 330 -11.12 -4.08 22.81
N ILE A 331 -10.95 -3.52 21.61
CA ILE A 331 -9.79 -3.81 20.74
C ILE A 331 -8.52 -3.33 21.44
N TRP A 332 -8.48 -2.08 21.88
CA TRP A 332 -7.32 -1.50 22.53
C TRP A 332 -6.93 -2.33 23.77
N THR A 333 -7.88 -2.59 24.66
CA THR A 333 -7.65 -3.38 25.88
C THR A 333 -7.11 -4.78 25.55
N LYS A 334 -7.70 -5.44 24.54
CA LYS A 334 -7.28 -6.78 24.13
C LYS A 334 -5.84 -6.79 23.62
N PHE A 335 -5.51 -5.90 22.69
CA PHE A 335 -4.18 -5.87 22.07
C PHE A 335 -3.10 -5.41 23.06
N THR A 336 -3.40 -4.44 23.91
CA THR A 336 -2.50 -4.01 25.00
C THR A 336 -2.24 -5.15 25.99
N SER A 337 -3.28 -5.88 26.42
CA SER A 337 -3.12 -7.03 27.35
C SER A 337 -2.25 -8.16 26.79
N MET A 338 -2.11 -8.22 25.47
CA MET A 338 -1.30 -9.22 24.77
C MET A 338 0.12 -8.74 24.51
N ASN A 339 0.50 -7.53 24.95
CA ASN A 339 1.75 -6.86 24.58
C ASN A 339 1.94 -6.87 23.05
N HIS A 340 0.87 -6.58 22.31
CA HIS A 340 0.88 -6.68 20.86
C HIS A 340 1.86 -5.66 20.24
N VAL A 341 2.69 -6.15 19.32
CA VAL A 341 3.59 -5.33 18.52
C VAL A 341 3.02 -5.20 17.11
N PRO A 342 2.69 -3.98 16.63
CA PRO A 342 2.19 -3.79 15.27
C PRO A 342 3.15 -4.33 14.21
N ILE A 343 2.61 -4.86 13.11
CA ILE A 343 3.42 -5.48 12.03
C ILE A 343 4.46 -4.54 11.43
N TRP A 344 4.17 -3.24 11.40
CA TRP A 344 5.05 -2.22 10.83
C TRP A 344 6.15 -1.75 11.77
N LYS A 345 6.15 -2.18 13.04
CA LYS A 345 7.00 -1.59 14.09
C LYS A 345 8.49 -1.68 13.75
N GLU A 346 8.94 -2.83 13.25
CA GLU A 346 10.35 -3.06 12.94
C GLU A 346 10.79 -2.30 11.68
N GLU A 347 9.92 -2.22 10.67
CA GLU A 347 10.24 -1.55 9.41
C GLU A 347 10.17 -0.03 9.49
N ARG A 348 9.31 0.52 10.35
CA ARG A 348 9.16 1.97 10.44
C ARG A 348 10.44 2.61 10.98
N PRO A 349 10.94 3.72 10.37
CA PRO A 349 12.13 4.41 10.84
C PRO A 349 12.03 4.85 12.31
N GLU A 350 13.14 4.78 13.05
CA GLU A 350 13.18 5.09 14.49
C GLU A 350 12.62 6.49 14.82
N SER A 351 12.88 7.47 13.95
CA SER A 351 12.41 8.85 14.09
C SER A 351 10.89 8.99 14.17
N ILE A 352 10.13 8.02 13.65
CA ILE A 352 8.65 8.04 13.61
C ILE A 352 8.03 6.73 14.13
N ARG A 353 8.85 5.82 14.68
CA ARG A 353 8.40 4.51 15.18
C ARG A 353 7.52 4.63 16.43
N GLY A 354 7.72 5.68 17.22
CA GLY A 354 7.01 5.92 18.48
C GLY A 354 7.32 4.89 19.57
N GLY A 355 6.67 5.01 20.72
CA GLY A 355 6.75 4.05 21.83
C GLY A 355 5.90 2.80 21.62
N ASN A 356 5.67 2.01 22.67
CA ASN A 356 4.85 0.78 22.62
C ASN A 356 3.34 1.05 22.71
N GLU A 357 2.93 2.32 22.67
CA GLU A 357 1.53 2.70 22.73
C GLU A 357 0.81 2.35 21.43
N LEU A 358 -0.34 1.70 21.55
CA LEU A 358 -1.18 1.35 20.42
C LEU A 358 -2.17 2.49 20.15
N LYS A 359 -2.07 3.09 18.96
CA LYS A 359 -3.05 4.04 18.46
C LYS A 359 -3.87 3.39 17.35
N ILE A 360 -5.17 3.22 17.58
CA ILE A 360 -6.11 2.72 16.58
C ILE A 360 -6.37 3.83 15.56
N TYR A 361 -6.12 3.54 14.28
CA TYR A 361 -6.41 4.46 13.17
C TYR A 361 -7.75 4.16 12.50
N ARG A 362 -8.01 2.88 12.24
CA ARG A 362 -9.22 2.40 11.57
C ARG A 362 -9.63 1.04 12.12
N VAL A 363 -10.95 0.83 12.22
CA VAL A 363 -11.58 -0.47 12.50
C VAL A 363 -12.68 -0.66 11.48
N TYR A 364 -12.69 -1.80 10.79
CA TYR A 364 -13.65 -2.08 9.72
C TYR A 364 -13.88 -3.59 9.55
N PRO A 365 -15.01 -4.02 8.98
CA PRO A 365 -15.26 -5.43 8.67
C PRO A 365 -14.20 -6.06 7.78
N VAL A 366 -13.90 -7.34 8.01
CA VAL A 366 -13.02 -8.13 7.12
C VAL A 366 -13.58 -8.17 5.70
N GLY A 367 -12.69 -8.20 4.71
CA GLY A 367 -13.04 -8.32 3.28
C GLY A 367 -12.99 -7.01 2.50
N MET A 368 -12.62 -5.90 3.15
CA MET A 368 -12.45 -4.61 2.48
C MET A 368 -11.13 -4.47 1.74
N THR A 369 -11.19 -3.85 0.55
CA THR A 369 -9.99 -3.45 -0.20
C THR A 369 -9.17 -2.44 0.60
N GLN A 370 -7.92 -2.20 0.20
CA GLN A 370 -7.08 -1.21 0.88
C GLN A 370 -7.66 0.20 0.75
N ARG A 371 -8.21 0.54 -0.42
CA ARG A 371 -8.90 1.81 -0.67
C ARG A 371 -10.06 2.01 0.29
N GLN A 372 -10.88 0.97 0.46
CA GLN A 372 -12.01 1.00 1.38
C GLN A 372 -11.56 1.17 2.84
N ALA A 373 -10.62 0.34 3.28
CA ALA A 373 -10.12 0.34 4.65
C ALA A 373 -9.49 1.68 5.09
N LEU A 374 -8.74 2.34 4.19
CA LEU A 374 -8.04 3.57 4.52
C LEU A 374 -8.88 4.83 4.30
N TYR A 375 -9.60 4.91 3.18
CA TYR A 375 -10.10 6.19 2.67
C TYR A 375 -11.62 6.30 2.53
N THR A 376 -12.34 5.19 2.33
CA THR A 376 -13.79 5.29 2.02
C THR A 376 -14.70 4.77 3.13
N PHE A 377 -14.33 3.70 3.84
CA PHE A 377 -15.21 3.10 4.83
C PHE A 377 -15.02 3.73 6.22
N LYS A 378 -16.15 4.07 6.84
CA LYS A 378 -16.27 4.36 8.26
C LYS A 378 -17.67 4.00 8.70
N PHE A 379 -17.82 3.45 9.91
CA PHE A 379 -19.14 3.38 10.52
C PHE A 379 -19.66 4.80 10.80
N GLU A 380 -20.81 5.14 10.24
CA GLU A 380 -21.41 6.46 10.41
C GLU A 380 -21.81 6.73 11.86
N ASN A 381 -22.31 5.70 12.56
CA ASN A 381 -22.79 5.78 13.94
C ASN A 381 -22.89 4.37 14.56
N ASP A 382 -23.25 4.34 15.84
CA ASP A 382 -23.46 3.08 16.58
C ASP A 382 -24.55 2.19 15.97
N ALA A 383 -25.57 2.75 15.33
CA ALA A 383 -26.65 1.97 14.73
C ALA A 383 -26.14 1.17 13.51
N ALA A 384 -25.24 1.74 12.71
CA ALA A 384 -24.57 1.04 11.62
C ALA A 384 -23.74 -0.16 12.14
N LEU A 385 -22.98 0.03 13.22
CA LEU A 385 -22.25 -1.07 13.87
C LEU A 385 -23.21 -2.16 14.38
N ARG A 386 -24.29 -1.76 15.06
CA ARG A 386 -25.31 -2.70 15.57
C ARG A 386 -25.91 -3.53 14.45
N SER A 387 -26.33 -2.88 13.37
CA SER A 387 -26.91 -3.54 12.19
C SER A 387 -25.93 -4.54 11.59
N HIS A 388 -24.65 -4.16 11.44
CA HIS A 388 -23.62 -5.04 10.91
C HIS A 388 -23.42 -6.28 11.81
N VAL A 389 -23.24 -6.10 13.12
CA VAL A 389 -23.01 -7.21 14.07
C VAL A 389 -24.23 -8.12 14.20
N GLN A 390 -25.45 -7.58 14.08
CA GLN A 390 -26.67 -8.38 14.13
C GLN A 390 -26.89 -9.20 12.86
N SER A 391 -26.54 -8.63 11.70
CA SER A 391 -26.68 -9.29 10.40
C SER A 391 -25.56 -10.31 10.11
N ASN A 392 -24.42 -10.18 10.81
CA ASN A 392 -23.26 -11.06 10.65
C ASN A 392 -22.93 -11.74 11.98
N PRO A 393 -23.53 -12.91 12.27
CA PRO A 393 -23.14 -13.72 13.43
C PRO A 393 -21.63 -13.96 13.43
N CYS A 394 -20.97 -13.78 14.57
CA CYS A 394 -19.51 -13.87 14.67
C CYS A 394 -18.76 -12.83 13.82
N ALA A 395 -19.29 -11.60 13.72
CA ALA A 395 -18.67 -10.53 12.93
C ALA A 395 -17.16 -10.39 13.19
N LYS A 396 -16.43 -10.23 12.09
CA LYS A 396 -14.98 -10.16 12.06
C LYS A 396 -14.55 -8.79 11.58
N PHE A 397 -13.54 -8.24 12.24
CA PHE A 397 -13.02 -6.91 11.96
C PHE A 397 -11.51 -6.96 11.75
N GLU A 398 -11.01 -6.02 10.97
CA GLU A 398 -9.60 -5.67 10.92
C GLU A 398 -9.39 -4.33 11.59
N VAL A 399 -8.24 -4.19 12.26
CA VAL A 399 -7.77 -2.94 12.84
C VAL A 399 -6.46 -2.53 12.17
N ILE A 400 -6.29 -1.23 11.96
CA ILE A 400 -5.02 -0.61 11.55
C ILE A 400 -4.52 0.22 12.73
N PHE A 401 -3.29 -0.05 13.15
CA PHE A 401 -2.57 0.76 14.14
C PHE A 401 -1.60 1.71 13.42
N VAL A 402 -1.30 2.88 14.01
CA VAL A 402 -0.37 3.89 13.43
C VAL A 402 0.53 4.55 14.45
#